data_AF-A0AB74DHU6-F1
#
_entry.id   AF-A0AB74DHU6-F1
#
_cell.length_a   1.000
_cell.length_b   1.000
_cell.length_c   1.000
_cell.angle_alpha   90.00
_cell.angle_beta   90.00
_cell.angle_gamma   90.00
#
_symmetry.space_group_name_H-M   'P 1'
#
loop_
_entity.id
_entity.type
_entity.pdbx_description
1 polymer ?
#
loop_
_entity_poly.entity_id
_entity_poly.type
_entity_poly.pdbx_seq_one_letter_code
_entity_poly.pdbx_strand_id
1 'polypeptide(L)'
;MQPHRLLWAYARTRAHRFADRAALERHQARGLERFARTVLARSPWFAPHASQPRDAWPLMDKAAMLAHFDAMNTAGLKLDEVLACAHRAEQSRDFSPMLGRYSVGLSSGTSGSRGVFVASPAERATWAGVLLAKLLPHGLLHRERVALFLRANNRLYTTVRTPWLSFAFFDLFEPFESLVAQLDAYRPTIIVAPAQVLCSLAVAVREGRLAVRPARVIAAAEVLEPLDRVLLAETFGRVDEVYQATEGFLGATCAHGTLHLNEEFLHVEPQWLDDTRFVPLITDFTRATQPIVRYRLDDVLAVRRAPCPCGSPALAIERIEGRCDDMLVLPAHDGTPRTVFADVCARALAQALPLHADYRLTQTAPIALSLAVDTGVDGAGSGALAACRQHLVDVFARLGVATDALTWTLSPAVPARDFTQKRRRIVRAKEAR
;
A
#
# COMPACT_ATOMS: atom_id res chain seq x y z
N MET A 1 0.53 21.52 11.22
CA MET A 1 1.72 20.75 10.74
C MET A 1 2.88 20.99 11.69
N GLN A 2 3.80 20.03 11.87
CA GLN A 2 5.01 20.18 12.71
C GLN A 2 6.28 20.21 11.82
N PRO A 3 6.60 21.35 11.16
CA PRO A 3 7.66 21.42 10.16
C PRO A 3 9.06 21.13 10.73
N HIS A 4 9.34 21.56 11.97
CA HIS A 4 10.59 21.25 12.66
C HIS A 4 10.81 19.74 12.80
N ARG A 5 9.75 18.97 13.09
CA ARG A 5 9.82 17.51 13.24
C ARG A 5 10.05 16.81 11.91
N LEU A 6 9.42 17.32 10.85
CA LEU A 6 9.64 16.83 9.49
C LEU A 6 11.09 17.06 9.06
N LEU A 7 11.61 18.28 9.20
CA LEU A 7 12.99 18.61 8.83
C LEU A 7 14.00 17.83 9.66
N TRP A 8 13.75 17.66 10.95
CA TRP A 8 14.58 16.82 11.81
C TRP A 8 14.56 15.36 11.36
N ALA A 9 13.39 14.80 11.05
CA ALA A 9 13.28 13.43 10.56
C ALA A 9 13.98 13.25 9.20
N TYR A 10 13.84 14.23 8.30
CA TYR A 10 14.55 14.25 7.03
C TYR A 10 16.07 14.24 7.23
N ALA A 11 16.60 15.20 7.99
CA ALA A 11 18.03 15.33 8.25
C ALA A 11 18.60 14.08 8.95
N ARG A 12 17.88 13.57 9.96
CA ARG A 12 18.26 12.36 10.67
C ARG A 12 18.29 11.13 9.74
N THR A 13 17.31 10.99 8.86
CA THR A 13 17.28 9.89 7.87
C THR A 13 18.47 9.96 6.93
N ARG A 14 18.83 11.15 6.45
CA ARG A 14 20.01 11.36 5.60
C ARG A 14 21.34 11.13 6.33
N ALA A 15 21.35 11.33 7.64
CA ALA A 15 22.52 11.14 8.49
C ALA A 15 22.70 9.67 8.94
N HIS A 16 21.66 8.83 8.87
CA HIS A 16 21.77 7.41 9.21
C HIS A 16 22.76 6.71 8.28
N ARG A 17 23.89 6.29 8.84
CA ARG A 17 24.89 5.43 8.19
C ARG A 17 25.33 4.39 9.20
N PHE A 18 25.35 3.14 8.77
CA PHE A 18 25.78 2.01 9.59
C PHE A 18 26.96 1.35 8.88
N ALA A 19 28.05 1.12 9.61
CA ALA A 19 29.25 0.52 9.04
C ALA A 19 29.04 -0.95 8.67
N ASP A 20 28.24 -1.66 9.46
CA ASP A 20 27.97 -3.09 9.32
C ASP A 20 26.60 -3.46 9.92
N ARG A 21 26.24 -4.74 9.78
CA ARG A 21 25.00 -5.31 10.33
C ARG A 21 24.92 -5.17 11.85
N ALA A 22 26.02 -5.42 12.55
CA ALA A 22 26.05 -5.34 14.01
C ALA A 22 25.78 -3.91 14.53
N ALA A 23 26.25 -2.88 13.83
CA ALA A 23 25.97 -1.48 14.15
C ALA A 23 24.49 -1.13 13.96
N LEU A 24 23.87 -1.64 12.90
CA LEU A 24 22.43 -1.51 12.66
C LEU A 24 21.63 -2.21 13.77
N GLU A 25 22.00 -3.43 14.14
CA GLU A 25 21.32 -4.21 15.20
C GLU A 25 21.44 -3.54 16.57
N ARG A 26 22.61 -2.97 16.92
CA ARG A 26 22.77 -2.15 18.14
C ARG A 26 21.90 -0.89 18.12
N HIS A 27 21.67 -0.29 16.96
CA HIS A 27 20.73 0.83 16.82
C HIS A 27 19.29 0.38 17.00
N GLN A 28 18.89 -0.73 16.38
CA GLN A 28 17.56 -1.33 16.55
C GLN A 28 17.30 -1.71 18.01
N ALA A 29 18.25 -2.35 18.70
CA ALA A 29 18.11 -2.73 20.10
C ALA A 29 17.81 -1.51 20.99
N ARG A 30 18.61 -0.43 20.87
CA ARG A 30 18.37 0.85 21.57
C ARG A 30 17.02 1.48 21.18
N GLY A 31 16.62 1.34 19.92
CA GLY A 31 15.32 1.80 19.42
C GLY A 31 14.15 1.07 20.10
N LEU A 32 14.23 -0.25 20.16
CA LEU A 32 13.23 -1.14 20.75
C LEU A 32 13.15 -0.98 22.27
N GLU A 33 14.28 -0.85 22.98
CA GLU A 33 14.29 -0.58 24.43
C GLU A 33 13.59 0.75 24.76
N ARG A 34 13.91 1.81 23.99
CA ARG A 34 13.23 3.10 24.14
C ARG A 34 11.74 2.97 23.84
N PHE A 35 11.39 2.26 22.78
CA PHE A 35 9.99 2.04 22.38
C PHE A 35 9.22 1.27 23.46
N ALA A 36 9.80 0.21 24.02
CA ALA A 36 9.20 -0.54 25.12
C ALA A 36 8.93 0.35 26.34
N ARG A 37 9.94 1.12 26.78
CA ARG A 37 9.83 2.02 27.94
C ARG A 37 8.86 3.19 27.77
N THR A 38 8.75 3.74 26.56
CA THR A 38 8.06 5.02 26.33
C THR A 38 6.71 4.89 25.61
N VAL A 39 6.51 3.80 24.87
CA VAL A 39 5.30 3.53 24.10
C VAL A 39 4.58 2.31 24.67
N LEU A 40 5.24 1.14 24.72
CA LEU A 40 4.56 -0.09 25.16
C LEU A 40 4.10 -0.01 26.62
N ALA A 41 4.91 0.58 27.50
CA ALA A 41 4.54 0.84 28.89
C ALA A 41 3.29 1.74 29.07
N ARG A 42 2.85 2.46 28.04
CA ARG A 42 1.65 3.32 28.04
C ARG A 42 0.45 2.68 27.35
N SER A 43 0.65 1.55 26.68
CA SER A 43 -0.42 0.80 26.04
C SER A 43 -0.98 -0.19 27.04
N PRO A 44 -2.28 -0.13 27.41
CA PRO A 44 -2.88 -1.10 28.33
C PRO A 44 -2.61 -2.57 27.97
N TRP A 45 -2.65 -2.90 26.67
CA TRP A 45 -2.42 -4.27 26.19
C TRP A 45 -0.94 -4.68 26.16
N PHE A 46 -0.02 -3.79 25.77
CA PHE A 46 1.41 -4.12 25.70
C PHE A 46 2.17 -3.88 27.00
N ALA A 47 1.65 -3.09 27.93
CA ALA A 47 2.34 -2.74 29.18
C ALA A 47 2.82 -3.96 29.99
N PRO A 48 2.04 -5.06 30.12
CA PRO A 48 2.51 -6.28 30.80
C PRO A 48 3.75 -6.91 30.16
N HIS A 49 3.99 -6.67 28.87
CA HIS A 49 5.10 -7.23 28.10
C HIS A 49 6.28 -6.26 27.97
N ALA A 50 6.13 -4.99 28.33
CA ALA A 50 7.11 -3.95 28.06
C ALA A 50 8.47 -4.16 28.76
N SER A 51 8.49 -4.86 29.90
CA SER A 51 9.72 -5.25 30.62
C SER A 51 10.22 -6.65 30.27
N GLN A 52 9.45 -7.42 29.49
CA GLN A 52 9.80 -8.78 29.13
C GLN A 52 10.76 -8.81 27.93
N PRO A 53 11.51 -9.91 27.76
CA PRO A 53 12.26 -10.19 26.53
C PRO A 53 11.39 -10.06 25.27
N ARG A 54 12.01 -9.65 24.15
CA ARG A 54 11.29 -9.30 22.91
C ARG A 54 10.52 -10.48 22.30
N ASP A 55 11.06 -11.68 22.42
CA ASP A 55 10.43 -12.93 21.98
C ASP A 55 9.14 -13.26 22.78
N ALA A 56 8.99 -12.71 23.97
CA ALA A 56 7.77 -12.79 24.79
C ALA A 56 6.74 -11.69 24.48
N TRP A 57 7.06 -10.72 23.60
CA TRP A 57 6.05 -9.77 23.13
C TRP A 57 5.01 -10.48 22.26
N PRO A 58 3.73 -10.10 22.38
CA PRO A 58 2.65 -10.80 21.70
C PRO A 58 2.82 -10.70 20.19
N LEU A 59 2.63 -11.83 19.51
CA LEU A 59 2.51 -11.86 18.06
C LEU A 59 1.25 -11.10 17.65
N MET A 60 1.36 -10.35 16.57
CA MET A 60 0.25 -9.57 16.05
C MET A 60 -0.04 -9.95 14.61
N ASP A 61 -1.32 -9.99 14.28
CA ASP A 61 -1.81 -9.96 12.92
C ASP A 61 -2.97 -8.95 12.83
N LYS A 62 -3.62 -8.90 11.68
CA LYS A 62 -4.76 -8.00 11.49
C LYS A 62 -5.94 -8.31 12.41
N ALA A 63 -6.21 -9.59 12.66
CA ALA A 63 -7.35 -10.00 13.48
C ALA A 63 -7.12 -9.62 14.95
N ALA A 64 -5.94 -9.94 15.49
CA ALA A 64 -5.52 -9.55 16.83
C ALA A 64 -5.50 -8.02 16.99
N MET A 65 -5.04 -7.28 15.97
CA MET A 65 -5.01 -5.81 16.02
C MET A 65 -6.41 -5.22 16.14
N LEU A 66 -7.38 -5.74 15.37
CA LEU A 66 -8.76 -5.27 15.45
C LEU A 66 -9.38 -5.67 16.80
N ALA A 67 -9.20 -6.91 17.24
CA ALA A 67 -9.74 -7.41 18.50
C ALA A 67 -9.24 -6.63 19.72
N HIS A 68 -7.99 -6.16 19.69
CA HIS A 68 -7.36 -5.45 20.80
C HIS A 68 -7.18 -3.95 20.58
N PHE A 69 -7.73 -3.39 19.50
CA PHE A 69 -7.47 -2.01 19.06
C PHE A 69 -7.61 -0.98 20.20
N ASP A 70 -8.73 -1.04 20.92
CA ASP A 70 -9.08 -0.15 22.03
C ASP A 70 -8.03 -0.16 23.15
N ALA A 71 -7.52 -1.34 23.49
CA ALA A 71 -6.59 -1.54 24.59
C ALA A 71 -5.13 -1.39 24.16
N MET A 72 -4.81 -1.61 22.88
CA MET A 72 -3.44 -1.58 22.39
C MET A 72 -2.95 -0.17 22.04
N ASN A 73 -3.84 0.73 21.61
CA ASN A 73 -3.44 2.07 21.21
C ASN A 73 -3.13 2.95 22.43
N THR A 74 -2.18 3.87 22.32
CA THR A 74 -1.77 4.74 23.44
C THR A 74 -2.56 6.06 23.50
N ALA A 75 -3.59 6.19 22.67
CA ALA A 75 -4.35 7.43 22.49
C ALA A 75 -5.76 7.35 23.06
N GLY A 76 -6.17 6.20 23.63
CA GLY A 76 -7.50 5.96 24.17
C GLY A 76 -8.60 5.94 23.10
N LEU A 77 -8.25 5.68 21.85
CA LEU A 77 -9.19 5.68 20.73
C LEU A 77 -10.03 4.40 20.73
N LYS A 78 -11.28 4.54 20.29
CA LYS A 78 -12.22 3.43 20.15
C LYS A 78 -12.33 2.96 18.71
N LEU A 79 -12.31 1.65 18.50
CA LEU A 79 -12.36 1.05 17.17
C LEU A 79 -13.60 1.51 16.41
N ASP A 80 -14.76 1.52 17.06
CA ASP A 80 -16.03 1.92 16.44
C ASP A 80 -16.01 3.37 15.95
N GLU A 81 -15.41 4.29 16.71
CA GLU A 81 -15.28 5.70 16.32
C GLU A 81 -14.31 5.85 15.13
N VAL A 82 -13.20 5.11 15.16
CA VAL A 82 -12.20 5.10 14.08
C VAL A 82 -12.81 4.54 12.80
N LEU A 83 -13.53 3.42 12.88
CA LEU A 83 -14.24 2.81 11.76
C LEU A 83 -15.31 3.76 11.21
N ALA A 84 -16.17 4.33 12.06
CA ALA A 84 -17.20 5.25 11.63
C ALA A 84 -16.62 6.47 10.90
N CYS A 85 -15.54 7.05 11.42
CA CYS A 85 -14.85 8.16 10.78
C CYS A 85 -14.23 7.76 9.44
N ALA A 86 -13.57 6.60 9.37
CA ALA A 86 -12.90 6.15 8.16
C ALA A 86 -13.88 5.69 7.06
N HIS A 87 -15.00 5.06 7.43
CA HIS A 87 -16.07 4.71 6.49
C HIS A 87 -16.74 5.94 5.88
N ARG A 88 -17.05 6.96 6.70
CA ARG A 88 -17.58 8.23 6.17
C ARG A 88 -16.64 8.86 5.16
N ALA A 89 -15.33 8.87 5.43
CA ALA A 89 -14.33 9.44 4.52
C ALA A 89 -14.23 8.65 3.19
N GLU A 90 -14.30 7.32 3.23
CA GLU A 90 -14.29 6.49 2.02
C GLU A 90 -15.56 6.69 1.17
N GLN A 91 -16.73 6.83 1.82
CA GLN A 91 -18.03 7.05 1.17
C GLN A 91 -18.13 8.45 0.56
N SER A 92 -17.76 9.49 1.31
CA SER A 92 -17.85 10.88 0.84
C SER A 92 -16.72 11.27 -0.12
N ARG A 93 -15.66 10.46 -0.19
CA ARG A 93 -14.37 10.80 -0.84
C ARG A 93 -13.68 12.02 -0.21
N ASP A 94 -14.17 12.51 0.92
CA ASP A 94 -13.54 13.56 1.71
C ASP A 94 -12.71 12.94 2.84
N PHE A 95 -11.39 12.95 2.66
CA PHE A 95 -10.42 12.49 3.64
C PHE A 95 -9.92 13.61 4.57
N SER A 96 -10.61 14.75 4.59
CA SER A 96 -10.36 15.85 5.54
C SER A 96 -10.72 15.54 7.00
N PRO A 97 -11.77 14.73 7.31
CA PRO A 97 -12.17 14.46 8.68
C PRO A 97 -11.11 13.71 9.48
N MET A 98 -11.06 14.00 10.78
CA MET A 98 -10.09 13.46 11.73
C MET A 98 -10.81 13.07 13.03
N LEU A 99 -10.29 12.09 13.75
CA LEU A 99 -10.74 11.79 15.11
C LEU A 99 -9.88 12.59 16.09
N GLY A 100 -10.38 13.73 16.52
CA GLY A 100 -9.60 14.75 17.21
C GLY A 100 -8.39 15.19 16.37
N ARG A 101 -7.18 14.98 16.87
CA ARG A 101 -5.93 15.30 16.15
C ARG A 101 -5.38 14.17 15.29
N TYR A 102 -6.04 13.02 15.28
CA TYR A 102 -5.54 11.81 14.63
C TYR A 102 -6.15 11.65 13.24
N SER A 103 -5.28 11.39 12.25
CA SER A 103 -5.72 10.98 10.92
C SER A 103 -6.06 9.50 10.98
N VAL A 104 -7.19 9.13 10.40
CA VAL A 104 -7.69 7.74 10.39
C VAL A 104 -7.85 7.27 8.95
N GLY A 105 -7.78 5.97 8.72
CA GLY A 105 -8.14 5.39 7.44
C GLY A 105 -8.21 3.87 7.46
N LEU A 106 -8.62 3.30 6.32
CA LEU A 106 -8.79 1.86 6.14
C LEU A 106 -7.74 1.33 5.18
N SER A 107 -7.17 0.16 5.51
CA SER A 107 -6.40 -0.63 4.56
C SER A 107 -7.25 -1.10 3.36
N SER A 108 -6.60 -1.66 2.33
CA SER A 108 -7.27 -2.08 1.09
C SER A 108 -8.17 -3.30 1.20
N GLY A 109 -8.22 -3.99 2.35
CA GLY A 109 -9.04 -5.19 2.51
C GLY A 109 -8.53 -6.39 1.72
N THR A 110 -7.33 -6.23 1.19
CA THR A 110 -6.76 -6.99 0.10
C THR A 110 -6.24 -8.35 0.62
N SER A 111 -6.18 -8.54 1.94
CA SER A 111 -5.91 -9.83 2.61
C SER A 111 -7.12 -10.62 3.09
N GLY A 112 -8.35 -10.08 2.97
CA GLY A 112 -9.59 -10.73 3.42
C GLY A 112 -10.28 -9.88 4.45
N SER A 113 -9.49 -9.15 5.24
CA SER A 113 -10.03 -8.16 6.14
C SER A 113 -9.45 -6.76 5.94
N ARG A 114 -10.24 -5.71 6.16
CA ARG A 114 -9.72 -4.33 6.22
C ARG A 114 -9.30 -4.05 7.67
N GLY A 115 -8.01 -3.75 7.86
CA GLY A 115 -7.50 -3.15 9.09
C GLY A 115 -7.70 -1.63 9.11
N VAL A 116 -7.66 -1.05 10.31
CA VAL A 116 -7.68 0.39 10.57
C VAL A 116 -6.25 0.91 10.78
N PHE A 117 -6.01 2.17 10.38
CA PHE A 117 -4.81 2.88 10.81
C PHE A 117 -5.13 4.24 11.38
N VAL A 118 -4.28 4.62 12.33
CA VAL A 118 -4.31 5.92 12.96
C VAL A 118 -2.91 6.53 13.01
N ALA A 119 -2.81 7.82 12.70
CA ALA A 119 -1.55 8.57 12.79
C ALA A 119 -1.74 9.95 13.45
N SER A 120 -0.96 10.22 14.49
CA SER A 120 -0.85 11.53 15.13
C SER A 120 -0.14 12.55 14.22
N PRO A 121 -0.32 13.87 14.44
CA PRO A 121 0.36 14.89 13.66
C PRO A 121 1.89 14.75 13.68
N ALA A 122 2.42 14.26 14.80
CA ALA A 122 3.83 14.06 15.00
C ALA A 122 4.35 12.88 14.18
N GLU A 123 3.64 11.74 14.16
CA GLU A 123 3.99 10.58 13.32
C GLU A 123 3.91 10.91 11.84
N ARG A 124 2.87 11.65 11.42
CA ARG A 124 2.74 12.09 10.03
C ARG A 124 3.93 12.95 9.59
N ALA A 125 4.37 13.87 10.44
CA ALA A 125 5.55 14.71 10.16
C ALA A 125 6.84 13.89 10.08
N THR A 126 7.03 12.93 11.00
CA THR A 126 8.20 12.02 10.98
C THR A 126 8.21 11.17 9.72
N TRP A 127 7.11 10.48 9.42
CA TRP A 127 6.96 9.65 8.22
C TRP A 127 7.21 10.45 6.95
N ALA A 128 6.67 11.67 6.85
CA ALA A 128 6.90 12.54 5.71
C ALA A 128 8.38 12.91 5.54
N GLY A 129 9.07 13.25 6.64
CA GLY A 129 10.51 13.54 6.59
C GLY A 129 11.34 12.34 6.13
N VAL A 130 11.02 11.14 6.64
CA VAL A 130 11.67 9.88 6.24
C VAL A 130 11.44 9.59 4.75
N LEU A 131 10.18 9.69 4.30
CA LEU A 131 9.80 9.47 2.92
C LEU A 131 10.54 10.42 1.98
N LEU A 132 10.55 11.71 2.28
CA LEU A 132 11.22 12.70 1.44
C LEU A 132 12.74 12.52 1.42
N ALA A 133 13.35 12.10 2.52
CA ALA A 133 14.79 11.82 2.57
C ALA A 133 15.23 10.67 1.67
N LYS A 134 14.36 9.68 1.48
CA LYS A 134 14.60 8.49 0.65
C LYS A 134 14.16 8.69 -0.80
N LEU A 135 13.05 9.40 -1.03
CA LEU A 135 12.38 9.43 -2.33
C LEU A 135 12.66 10.69 -3.16
N LEU A 136 13.06 11.82 -2.55
CA LEU A 136 13.41 13.00 -3.34
C LEU A 136 14.80 12.82 -3.99
N PRO A 137 14.92 12.90 -5.32
CA PRO A 137 16.18 12.67 -6.03
C PRO A 137 17.21 13.77 -5.72
N HIS A 138 16.76 15.02 -5.61
CA HIS A 138 17.62 16.19 -5.44
C HIS A 138 17.45 16.90 -4.08
N GLY A 139 16.65 16.32 -3.18
CA GLY A 139 16.40 16.88 -1.84
C GLY A 139 15.37 18.01 -1.82
N LEU A 140 15.21 18.65 -0.64
CA LEU A 140 14.06 19.52 -0.33
C LEU A 140 14.06 20.90 -1.02
N LEU A 141 15.20 21.34 -1.55
CA LEU A 141 15.35 22.68 -2.15
C LEU A 141 15.04 22.70 -3.66
N HIS A 142 14.90 21.52 -4.27
CA HIS A 142 14.59 21.40 -5.69
C HIS A 142 13.08 21.44 -5.93
N ARG A 143 12.69 22.01 -7.07
CA ARG A 143 11.30 22.11 -7.50
C ARG A 143 10.80 20.76 -8.02
N GLU A 144 10.09 20.03 -7.18
CA GLU A 144 9.53 18.72 -7.49
C GLU A 144 8.00 18.77 -7.61
N ARG A 145 7.50 18.07 -8.63
CA ARG A 145 6.07 17.90 -8.93
C ARG A 145 5.75 16.42 -8.90
N VAL A 146 5.11 15.98 -7.82
CA VAL A 146 4.85 14.56 -7.56
C VAL A 146 3.42 14.22 -8.00
N ALA A 147 3.28 13.36 -9.01
CA ALA A 147 2.03 12.74 -9.39
C ALA A 147 1.85 11.44 -8.60
N LEU A 148 0.76 11.35 -7.82
CA LEU A 148 0.40 10.20 -7.01
C LEU A 148 -0.87 9.55 -7.59
N PHE A 149 -0.71 8.41 -8.24
CA PHE A 149 -1.83 7.55 -8.62
C PHE A 149 -2.02 6.54 -7.50
N LEU A 150 -2.84 6.88 -6.52
CA LEU A 150 -3.02 6.03 -5.34
C LEU A 150 -4.50 5.90 -5.01
N ARG A 151 -4.79 4.88 -4.21
CA ARG A 151 -6.10 4.50 -3.73
C ARG A 151 -6.91 5.66 -3.12
N ALA A 152 -6.33 6.39 -2.17
CA ALA A 152 -7.04 7.40 -1.39
C ALA A 152 -6.14 8.61 -1.17
N ASN A 153 -6.70 9.81 -1.31
CA ASN A 153 -6.01 11.04 -0.99
C ASN A 153 -5.85 11.13 0.53
N ASN A 154 -4.71 10.73 1.05
CA ASN A 154 -4.43 10.82 2.47
C ASN A 154 -3.70 12.13 2.77
N ARG A 155 -4.15 12.86 3.80
CA ARG A 155 -3.46 14.04 4.34
C ARG A 155 -1.98 13.81 4.66
N LEU A 156 -1.53 12.57 4.80
CA LEU A 156 -0.12 12.18 4.88
C LEU A 156 0.74 12.89 3.81
N TYR A 157 0.30 12.91 2.55
CA TYR A 157 1.10 13.47 1.44
C TYR A 157 0.86 14.96 1.24
N THR A 158 -0.40 15.41 1.32
CA THR A 158 -0.77 16.81 1.06
C THR A 158 -0.34 17.78 2.16
N THR A 159 0.06 17.26 3.34
CA THR A 159 0.58 18.08 4.44
C THR A 159 1.90 18.76 4.06
N VAL A 160 2.72 18.22 3.15
CA VAL A 160 4.07 18.77 2.84
C VAL A 160 4.10 19.69 1.61
N ARG A 161 3.04 20.46 1.38
CA ARG A 161 3.07 21.47 0.31
C ARG A 161 4.02 22.60 0.68
N THR A 162 5.05 22.79 -0.14
CA THR A 162 5.98 23.93 -0.06
C THR A 162 6.08 24.58 -1.44
N PRO A 163 6.60 25.81 -1.58
CA PRO A 163 6.79 26.44 -2.90
C PRO A 163 7.64 25.62 -3.88
N TRP A 164 8.41 24.66 -3.37
CA TRP A 164 9.32 23.80 -4.11
C TRP A 164 8.82 22.36 -4.22
N LEU A 165 7.76 21.97 -3.53
CA LEU A 165 7.25 20.60 -3.56
C LEU A 165 5.72 20.63 -3.68
N SER A 166 5.24 20.18 -4.83
CA SER A 166 3.82 20.05 -5.11
C SER A 166 3.42 18.59 -5.29
N PHE A 167 2.19 18.30 -4.89
CA PHE A 167 1.58 16.98 -5.02
C PHE A 167 0.26 17.14 -5.77
N ALA A 168 0.10 16.35 -6.83
CA ALA A 168 -1.16 16.14 -7.53
C ALA A 168 -1.58 14.68 -7.34
N PHE A 169 -2.82 14.48 -6.94
CA PHE A 169 -3.41 13.16 -6.76
C PHE A 169 -4.26 12.85 -7.99
N PHE A 170 -4.10 11.64 -8.52
CA PHE A 170 -4.80 11.14 -9.69
C PHE A 170 -5.69 9.98 -9.24
N ASP A 171 -7.01 10.22 -9.21
CA ASP A 171 -7.97 9.24 -8.71
C ASP A 171 -8.23 8.15 -9.75
N LEU A 172 -7.89 6.90 -9.43
CA LEU A 172 -8.10 5.76 -10.32
C LEU A 172 -9.60 5.45 -10.58
N PHE A 173 -10.52 6.16 -9.91
CA PHE A 173 -11.96 6.10 -10.17
C PHE A 173 -12.40 7.01 -11.32
N GLU A 174 -11.49 7.81 -11.88
CA GLU A 174 -11.71 8.56 -13.11
C GLU A 174 -11.27 7.73 -14.34
N PRO A 175 -11.85 7.97 -15.53
CA PRO A 175 -11.39 7.34 -16.77
C PRO A 175 -9.89 7.60 -17.01
N PHE A 176 -9.16 6.57 -17.42
CA PHE A 176 -7.70 6.62 -17.57
C PHE A 176 -7.25 7.73 -18.53
N GLU A 177 -8.01 7.97 -19.59
CA GLU A 177 -7.77 8.97 -20.62
C GLU A 177 -7.84 10.40 -20.06
N SER A 178 -8.77 10.64 -19.11
CA SER A 178 -8.83 11.89 -18.35
C SER A 178 -7.55 12.07 -17.51
N LEU A 179 -7.12 11.01 -16.82
CA LEU A 179 -5.91 11.04 -16.01
C LEU A 179 -4.66 11.29 -16.85
N VAL A 180 -4.57 10.72 -18.05
CA VAL A 180 -3.48 10.97 -19.00
C VAL A 180 -3.43 12.45 -19.40
N ALA A 181 -4.56 13.06 -19.74
CA ALA A 181 -4.63 14.47 -20.10
C ALA A 181 -4.22 15.39 -18.92
N GLN A 182 -4.72 15.10 -17.72
CA GLN A 182 -4.34 15.81 -16.50
C GLN A 182 -2.84 15.68 -16.20
N LEU A 183 -2.26 14.50 -16.41
CA LEU A 183 -0.85 14.23 -16.16
C LEU A 183 0.06 14.97 -17.14
N ASP A 184 -0.33 15.02 -18.42
CA ASP A 184 0.40 15.76 -19.45
C ASP A 184 0.43 17.26 -19.15
N ALA A 185 -0.70 17.82 -18.69
CA ALA A 185 -0.79 19.21 -18.25
C ALA A 185 0.06 19.48 -17.00
N TYR A 186 0.09 18.55 -16.04
CA TYR A 186 0.82 18.70 -14.78
C TYR A 186 2.35 18.59 -14.93
N ARG A 187 2.84 17.90 -15.97
CA ARG A 187 4.28 17.69 -16.25
C ARG A 187 5.07 17.23 -15.02
N PRO A 188 4.75 16.10 -14.37
CA PRO A 188 5.41 15.69 -13.13
C PRO A 188 6.91 15.44 -13.30
N THR A 189 7.66 15.68 -12.23
CA THR A 189 9.08 15.25 -12.13
C THR A 189 9.19 13.88 -11.46
N ILE A 190 8.19 13.48 -10.67
CA ILE A 190 8.12 12.17 -10.02
C ILE A 190 6.73 11.58 -10.25
N ILE A 191 6.67 10.33 -10.69
CA ILE A 191 5.41 9.56 -10.79
C ILE A 191 5.48 8.41 -9.80
N VAL A 192 4.47 8.29 -8.94
CA VAL A 192 4.28 7.15 -8.02
C VAL A 192 2.94 6.50 -8.34
N ALA A 193 2.95 5.23 -8.71
CA ALA A 193 1.74 4.51 -9.09
C ALA A 193 1.88 2.98 -8.94
N PRO A 194 0.75 2.24 -8.90
CA PRO A 194 0.72 0.80 -9.14
C PRO A 194 1.44 0.40 -10.44
N ALA A 195 2.06 -0.78 -10.45
CA ALA A 195 2.83 -1.27 -11.58
C ALA A 195 1.97 -1.30 -12.86
N GLN A 196 0.71 -1.73 -12.76
CA GLN A 196 -0.23 -1.72 -13.88
C GLN A 196 -0.48 -0.34 -14.46
N VAL A 197 -0.65 0.66 -13.59
CA VAL A 197 -0.87 2.05 -14.00
C VAL A 197 0.38 2.60 -14.68
N LEU A 198 1.57 2.32 -14.14
CA LEU A 198 2.83 2.70 -14.79
C LEU A 198 2.96 2.08 -16.19
N CYS A 199 2.59 0.80 -16.35
CA CYS A 199 2.63 0.12 -17.65
C CYS A 199 1.66 0.76 -18.64
N SER A 200 0.43 1.07 -18.23
CA SER A 200 -0.54 1.79 -19.06
C SER A 200 -0.05 3.19 -19.47
N LEU A 201 0.62 3.91 -18.55
CA LEU A 201 1.25 5.19 -18.86
C LEU A 201 2.43 5.02 -19.84
N ALA A 202 3.24 3.97 -19.70
CA ALA A 202 4.33 3.68 -20.63
C ALA A 202 3.82 3.40 -22.05
N VAL A 203 2.74 2.64 -22.18
CA VAL A 203 2.06 2.41 -23.46
C VAL A 203 1.57 3.74 -24.05
N ALA A 204 0.92 4.59 -23.25
CA ALA A 204 0.48 5.91 -23.70
C ALA A 204 1.63 6.81 -24.18
N VAL A 205 2.81 6.74 -23.56
CA VAL A 205 4.01 7.45 -24.02
C VAL A 205 4.51 6.89 -25.34
N ARG A 206 4.61 5.57 -25.48
CA ARG A 206 5.07 4.91 -26.71
C ARG A 206 4.16 5.15 -27.91
N GLU A 207 2.85 5.29 -27.66
CA GLU A 207 1.85 5.63 -28.67
C GLU A 207 1.76 7.15 -28.96
N GLY A 208 2.56 7.98 -28.28
CA GLY A 208 2.56 9.43 -28.47
C GLY A 208 1.37 10.16 -27.86
N ARG A 209 0.53 9.48 -27.06
CA ARG A 209 -0.62 10.07 -26.36
C ARG A 209 -0.22 10.83 -25.08
N LEU A 210 0.99 10.61 -24.56
CA LEU A 210 1.51 11.23 -23.35
C LEU A 210 2.97 11.64 -23.55
N ALA A 211 3.34 12.88 -23.21
CA ALA A 211 4.68 13.41 -23.45
C ALA A 211 5.43 13.77 -22.14
N VAL A 212 5.31 12.94 -21.10
CA VAL A 212 5.99 13.16 -19.82
C VAL A 212 7.40 12.57 -19.79
N ARG A 213 8.31 13.24 -19.07
CA ARG A 213 9.69 12.80 -18.84
C ARG A 213 10.06 12.99 -17.37
N PRO A 214 9.49 12.19 -16.45
CA PRO A 214 9.79 12.31 -15.03
C PRO A 214 11.26 11.96 -14.77
N ALA A 215 11.89 12.64 -13.81
CA ALA A 215 13.22 12.31 -13.30
C ALA A 215 13.22 11.01 -12.48
N ARG A 216 12.06 10.62 -11.94
CA ARG A 216 11.92 9.40 -11.14
C ARG A 216 10.53 8.76 -11.32
N VAL A 217 10.51 7.45 -11.53
CA VAL A 217 9.28 6.64 -11.53
C VAL A 217 9.38 5.61 -10.41
N ILE A 218 8.32 5.52 -9.61
CA ILE A 218 8.28 4.69 -8.40
C ILE A 218 7.05 3.79 -8.46
N ALA A 219 7.28 2.47 -8.53
CA ALA A 219 6.24 1.47 -8.35
C ALA A 219 5.90 1.33 -6.86
N ALA A 220 4.60 1.31 -6.54
CA ALA A 220 4.08 1.11 -5.20
C ALA A 220 2.76 0.35 -5.25
N ALA A 221 2.27 -0.17 -4.12
CA ALA A 221 0.97 -0.84 -3.96
C ALA A 221 0.75 -2.18 -4.71
N GLU A 222 1.56 -2.50 -5.73
CA GLU A 222 1.54 -3.76 -6.47
C GLU A 222 2.96 -4.33 -6.64
N VAL A 223 3.06 -5.63 -6.94
CA VAL A 223 4.32 -6.26 -7.31
C VAL A 223 4.74 -5.78 -8.70
N LEU A 224 5.97 -5.31 -8.83
CA LEU A 224 6.55 -4.99 -10.12
C LEU A 224 7.11 -6.27 -10.77
N GLU A 225 6.42 -6.83 -11.76
CA GLU A 225 6.87 -8.05 -12.42
C GLU A 225 8.11 -7.81 -13.31
N PRO A 226 8.95 -8.83 -13.55
CA PRO A 226 10.15 -8.67 -14.39
C PRO A 226 9.85 -8.13 -15.79
N LEU A 227 8.74 -8.54 -16.42
CA LEU A 227 8.35 -8.06 -17.74
C LEU A 227 7.90 -6.60 -17.72
N ASP A 228 7.13 -6.20 -16.70
CA ASP A 228 6.75 -4.80 -16.49
C ASP A 228 8.00 -3.93 -16.31
N ARG A 229 8.98 -4.40 -15.54
CA ARG A 229 10.25 -3.70 -15.35
C ARG A 229 10.97 -3.42 -16.67
N VAL A 230 10.95 -4.34 -17.63
CA VAL A 230 11.55 -4.13 -18.96
C VAL A 230 10.80 -3.03 -19.72
N LEU A 231 9.48 -3.14 -19.84
CA LEU A 231 8.65 -2.13 -20.53
C LEU A 231 8.86 -0.73 -19.95
N LEU A 232 8.82 -0.64 -18.61
CA LEU A 232 8.98 0.63 -17.93
C LEU A 232 10.41 1.16 -18.05
N ALA A 233 11.43 0.30 -18.03
CA ALA A 233 12.82 0.70 -18.22
C ALA A 233 13.09 1.28 -19.61
N GLU A 234 12.52 0.68 -20.65
CA GLU A 234 12.61 1.19 -22.02
C GLU A 234 11.95 2.58 -22.18
N THR A 235 10.91 2.86 -21.40
CA THR A 235 10.11 4.09 -21.56
C THR A 235 10.54 5.21 -20.62
N PHE A 236 10.82 4.90 -19.36
CA PHE A 236 11.09 5.86 -18.29
C PHE A 236 12.49 5.73 -17.68
N GLY A 237 13.29 4.75 -18.09
CA GLY A 237 14.52 4.38 -17.40
C GLY A 237 14.25 3.62 -16.10
N ARG A 238 15.22 3.59 -15.18
CA ARG A 238 15.11 2.79 -13.95
C ARG A 238 13.85 3.14 -13.15
N VAL A 239 13.03 2.11 -12.88
CA VAL A 239 11.90 2.20 -11.95
C VAL A 239 12.35 1.75 -10.57
N ASP A 240 12.12 2.63 -9.60
CA ASP A 240 12.35 2.38 -8.19
C ASP A 240 11.08 1.80 -7.54
N GLU A 241 11.19 1.19 -6.37
CA GLU A 241 10.07 0.58 -5.65
C GLU A 241 9.95 1.18 -4.24
N VAL A 242 8.70 1.32 -3.79
CA VAL A 242 8.36 1.62 -2.40
C VAL A 242 7.55 0.46 -1.85
N TYR A 243 8.09 -0.18 -0.82
CA TYR A 243 7.35 -1.15 -0.03
C TYR A 243 6.72 -0.45 1.17
N GLN A 244 5.40 -0.32 1.14
CA GLN A 244 4.64 0.33 2.19
C GLN A 244 3.35 -0.43 2.47
N ALA A 245 3.04 -0.57 3.74
CA ALA A 245 1.79 -1.13 4.23
C ALA A 245 1.11 -0.16 5.20
N THR A 246 -0.06 -0.55 5.69
CA THR A 246 -0.82 0.24 6.67
C THR A 246 -0.05 0.36 8.00
N GLU A 247 0.76 -0.67 8.25
CA GLU A 247 1.59 -0.92 9.41
C GLU A 247 2.91 -0.12 9.37
N GLY A 248 3.38 0.34 8.19
CA GLY A 248 4.59 1.16 8.12
C GLY A 248 5.15 1.40 6.72
N PHE A 249 6.16 2.29 6.64
CA PHE A 249 6.98 2.49 5.44
C PHE A 249 8.16 1.51 5.47
N LEU A 250 7.96 0.34 4.86
CA LEU A 250 8.73 -0.87 5.11
C LEU A 250 10.06 -0.93 4.36
N GLY A 251 10.13 -0.35 3.16
CA GLY A 251 11.35 -0.35 2.36
C GLY A 251 11.29 0.60 1.19
N ALA A 252 12.47 0.96 0.67
CA ALA A 252 12.60 1.80 -0.51
C ALA A 252 13.85 1.44 -1.32
N THR A 253 13.77 1.63 -2.64
CA THR A 253 14.91 1.44 -3.53
C THR A 253 16.00 2.49 -3.32
N CYS A 254 17.23 2.03 -3.12
CA CYS A 254 18.41 2.88 -2.99
C CYS A 254 18.89 3.39 -4.36
N ALA A 255 19.89 4.27 -4.37
CA ALA A 255 20.46 4.85 -5.59
C ALA A 255 21.03 3.81 -6.59
N HIS A 256 21.33 2.59 -6.13
CA HIS A 256 21.83 1.48 -6.95
C HIS A 256 20.71 0.51 -7.41
N GLY A 257 19.44 0.89 -7.27
CA GLY A 257 18.32 0.08 -7.76
C GLY A 257 17.92 -1.10 -6.88
N THR A 258 18.54 -1.27 -5.70
CA THR A 258 18.18 -2.34 -4.75
C THR A 258 17.16 -1.86 -3.74
N LEU A 259 16.07 -2.61 -3.57
CA LEU A 259 15.10 -2.41 -2.50
C LEU A 259 15.69 -2.84 -1.16
N HIS A 260 15.80 -1.92 -0.21
CA HIS A 260 16.20 -2.24 1.16
C HIS A 260 15.03 -2.03 2.12
N LEU A 261 14.93 -2.90 3.13
CA LEU A 261 14.04 -2.65 4.26
C LEU A 261 14.54 -1.48 5.09
N ASN A 262 13.63 -0.66 5.62
CA ASN A 262 13.91 0.55 6.40
C ASN A 262 14.23 0.19 7.86
N GLU A 263 15.23 -0.66 8.05
CA GLU A 263 15.63 -1.24 9.33
C GLU A 263 16.19 -0.24 10.35
N GLU A 264 16.45 1.00 9.93
CA GLU A 264 16.79 2.09 10.85
C GLU A 264 15.58 2.59 11.66
N PHE A 265 14.37 2.24 11.24
CA PHE A 265 13.09 2.57 11.90
C PHE A 265 12.30 1.33 12.31
N LEU A 266 12.62 0.18 11.71
CA LEU A 266 11.89 -1.08 11.85
C LEU A 266 12.83 -2.17 12.32
N HIS A 267 12.33 -3.06 13.16
CA HIS A 267 12.94 -4.36 13.38
C HIS A 267 12.15 -5.41 12.61
N VAL A 268 12.87 -6.29 11.91
CA VAL A 268 12.28 -7.34 11.06
C VAL A 268 12.76 -8.69 11.54
N GLU A 269 11.83 -9.54 11.96
CA GLU A 269 12.06 -10.94 12.29
C GLU A 269 11.63 -11.79 11.09
N PRO A 270 12.56 -12.47 10.38
CA PRO A 270 12.20 -13.28 9.23
C PRO A 270 11.64 -14.65 9.66
N GLN A 271 10.42 -14.97 9.25
CA GLN A 271 9.89 -16.34 9.25
C GLN A 271 10.22 -17.01 7.92
N TRP A 272 11.38 -17.69 7.88
CA TRP A 272 11.87 -18.36 6.68
C TRP A 272 10.91 -19.46 6.21
N LEU A 273 10.62 -19.43 4.91
CA LEU A 273 9.90 -20.47 4.17
C LEU A 273 10.90 -21.42 3.48
N ASP A 274 12.06 -20.88 3.09
CA ASP A 274 13.22 -21.60 2.56
C ASP A 274 14.49 -20.72 2.70
N ASP A 275 15.60 -21.12 2.07
CA ASP A 275 16.90 -20.44 2.12
C ASP A 275 16.93 -19.01 1.58
N THR A 276 15.86 -18.56 0.92
CA THR A 276 15.80 -17.25 0.26
C THR A 276 14.51 -16.50 0.49
N ARG A 277 13.44 -17.16 0.92
CA ARG A 277 12.11 -16.56 1.07
C ARG A 277 11.64 -16.59 2.50
N PHE A 278 11.00 -15.52 2.94
CA PHE A 278 10.47 -15.41 4.30
C PHE A 278 9.21 -14.53 4.37
N VAL A 279 8.43 -14.71 5.42
CA VAL A 279 7.37 -13.78 5.82
C VAL A 279 7.91 -12.85 6.91
N PRO A 280 7.86 -11.52 6.75
CA PRO A 280 8.38 -10.59 7.74
C PRO A 280 7.40 -10.41 8.90
N LEU A 281 7.93 -10.50 10.13
CA LEU A 281 7.31 -9.93 11.31
C LEU A 281 7.98 -8.60 11.59
N ILE A 282 7.18 -7.54 11.73
CA ILE A 282 7.70 -6.18 11.87
C ILE A 282 7.38 -5.60 13.24
N THR A 283 8.34 -4.87 13.79
CA THR A 283 8.12 -3.96 14.91
C THR A 283 8.57 -2.56 14.49
N ASP A 284 7.64 -1.62 14.38
CA ASP A 284 7.94 -0.21 14.11
C ASP A 284 8.16 0.54 15.42
N PHE A 285 9.44 0.75 15.77
CA PHE A 285 9.83 1.43 17.00
C PHE A 285 9.79 2.97 16.90
N THR A 286 9.17 3.52 15.85
CA THR A 286 8.95 4.95 15.64
C THR A 286 7.49 5.37 15.77
N ARG A 287 6.55 4.42 15.66
CA ARG A 287 5.13 4.64 15.92
C ARG A 287 4.83 4.66 17.42
N ALA A 288 3.89 5.51 17.82
CA ALA A 288 3.47 5.65 19.21
C ALA A 288 1.95 5.48 19.37
N THR A 289 1.14 6.09 18.49
CA THR A 289 -0.33 6.13 18.66
C THR A 289 -0.95 4.74 18.58
N GLN A 290 -0.60 3.99 17.54
CA GLN A 290 -1.02 2.62 17.30
C GLN A 290 0.25 1.77 17.17
N PRO A 291 0.77 1.22 18.28
CA PRO A 291 2.01 0.46 18.28
C PRO A 291 1.92 -0.75 17.34
N ILE A 292 2.94 -0.95 16.52
CA ILE A 292 3.08 -2.11 15.63
C ILE A 292 4.19 -2.97 16.20
N VAL A 293 3.83 -4.10 16.79
CA VAL A 293 4.73 -4.99 17.53
C VAL A 293 4.58 -6.40 16.99
N ARG A 294 5.69 -7.00 16.55
CA ARG A 294 5.77 -8.36 16.00
C ARG A 294 4.61 -8.67 15.06
N TYR A 295 4.27 -7.69 14.22
CA TYR A 295 3.15 -7.78 13.30
C TYR A 295 3.56 -8.62 12.10
N ARG A 296 2.94 -9.78 11.96
CA ARG A 296 3.16 -10.67 10.84
C ARG A 296 2.46 -10.13 9.61
N LEU A 297 3.24 -9.75 8.60
CA LEU A 297 2.68 -9.36 7.31
C LEU A 297 2.23 -10.58 6.51
N ASP A 298 1.44 -10.33 5.47
CA ASP A 298 0.94 -11.37 4.56
C ASP A 298 1.80 -11.52 3.30
N ASP A 299 2.85 -10.71 3.16
CA ASP A 299 3.75 -10.70 2.01
C ASP A 299 4.89 -11.71 2.19
N VAL A 300 5.32 -12.31 1.09
CA VAL A 300 6.54 -13.13 1.06
C VAL A 300 7.65 -12.30 0.44
N LEU A 301 8.81 -12.23 1.09
CA LEU A 301 9.97 -11.48 0.61
C LEU A 301 11.07 -12.45 0.20
N ALA A 302 11.64 -12.25 -0.99
CA ALA A 302 12.83 -12.96 -1.42
C ALA A 302 14.07 -12.10 -1.15
N VAL A 303 15.01 -12.58 -0.33
CA VAL A 303 16.25 -11.85 -0.04
C VAL A 303 17.20 -11.86 -1.23
N ARG A 304 17.87 -10.73 -1.43
CA ARG A 304 19.01 -10.64 -2.33
C ARG A 304 20.26 -11.12 -1.59
N ARG A 305 20.93 -12.14 -2.15
CA ARG A 305 22.17 -12.70 -1.57
C ARG A 305 23.40 -11.81 -1.79
N ALA A 306 23.44 -11.10 -2.92
CA ALA A 306 24.55 -10.23 -3.25
C ALA A 306 24.51 -8.93 -2.41
N PRO A 307 25.63 -8.52 -1.79
CA PRO A 307 25.72 -7.22 -1.14
C PRO A 307 25.38 -6.10 -2.11
N CYS A 308 24.67 -5.09 -1.62
CA CYS A 308 24.37 -3.92 -2.43
C CYS A 308 25.59 -2.99 -2.51
N PRO A 309 25.94 -2.46 -3.71
CA PRO A 309 27.03 -1.49 -3.85
C PRO A 309 26.83 -0.19 -3.05
N CYS A 310 25.62 0.08 -2.56
CA CYS A 310 25.34 1.23 -1.70
C CYS A 310 25.99 1.12 -0.31
N GLY A 311 26.47 -0.08 0.08
CA GLY A 311 27.09 -0.34 1.38
C GLY A 311 26.10 -0.45 2.56
N SER A 312 24.79 -0.42 2.30
CA SER A 312 23.78 -0.57 3.35
C SER A 312 23.80 -1.99 3.94
N PRO A 313 23.88 -2.16 5.27
CA PRO A 313 23.77 -3.46 5.93
C PRO A 313 22.32 -3.89 6.20
N ALA A 314 21.32 -3.09 5.78
CA ALA A 314 19.93 -3.46 5.85
C ALA A 314 19.58 -4.55 4.82
N LEU A 315 18.64 -5.42 5.16
CA LEU A 315 18.15 -6.50 4.31
C LEU A 315 17.80 -5.97 2.93
N ALA A 316 18.50 -6.51 1.92
CA ALA A 316 18.24 -6.27 0.53
C ALA A 316 17.21 -7.28 0.03
N ILE A 317 16.18 -6.80 -0.64
CA ILE A 317 15.08 -7.59 -1.16
C ILE A 317 15.24 -7.66 -2.68
N GLU A 318 15.28 -8.88 -3.21
CA GLU A 318 15.35 -9.15 -4.64
C GLU A 318 13.99 -8.91 -5.29
N ARG A 319 12.92 -9.39 -4.64
CA ARG A 319 11.53 -9.18 -5.05
C ARG A 319 10.58 -9.38 -3.87
N ILE A 320 9.42 -8.75 -3.98
CA ILE A 320 8.27 -9.01 -3.11
C ILE A 320 7.37 -10.00 -3.85
N GLU A 321 7.19 -11.18 -3.28
CA GLU A 321 6.18 -12.15 -3.68
C GLU A 321 4.85 -11.73 -3.02
N GLY A 322 4.23 -10.73 -3.64
CA GLY A 322 2.96 -10.14 -3.23
C GLY A 322 1.84 -10.44 -4.23
N ARG A 323 0.80 -9.58 -4.20
CA ARG A 323 -0.36 -9.72 -5.07
C ARG A 323 -0.04 -9.40 -6.53
N CYS A 324 -0.60 -10.17 -7.43
CA CYS A 324 -0.50 -9.99 -8.88
C CYS A 324 -1.90 -10.10 -9.49
N ASP A 325 -2.79 -9.21 -9.03
CA ASP A 325 -4.14 -9.10 -9.59
C ASP A 325 -4.06 -8.60 -11.03
N ASP A 326 -4.92 -9.08 -11.93
CA ASP A 326 -4.98 -8.62 -13.32
C ASP A 326 -5.92 -7.40 -13.44
N MET A 327 -5.65 -6.51 -14.40
CA MET A 327 -6.63 -5.50 -14.84
C MET A 327 -7.72 -6.14 -15.70
N LEU A 328 -8.93 -5.60 -15.64
CA LEU A 328 -10.02 -5.98 -16.53
C LEU A 328 -10.03 -5.08 -17.76
N VAL A 329 -10.44 -5.64 -18.90
CA VAL A 329 -10.71 -4.85 -20.12
C VAL A 329 -12.14 -5.13 -20.54
N LEU A 330 -13.00 -4.12 -20.41
CA LEU A 330 -14.45 -4.23 -20.57
C LEU A 330 -14.94 -3.30 -21.68
N PRO A 331 -16.05 -3.61 -22.37
CA PRO A 331 -16.57 -2.76 -23.44
C PRO A 331 -17.16 -1.45 -22.89
N ALA A 332 -17.05 -0.36 -23.64
CA ALA A 332 -17.88 0.84 -23.47
C ALA A 332 -19.02 0.88 -24.50
N HIS A 333 -19.98 1.78 -24.29
CA HIS A 333 -21.13 1.96 -25.21
C HIS A 333 -20.69 2.45 -26.60
N ASP A 334 -19.55 3.12 -26.69
CA ASP A 334 -18.95 3.59 -27.94
C ASP A 334 -18.13 2.49 -28.67
N GLY A 335 -18.14 1.26 -28.15
CA GLY A 335 -17.39 0.12 -28.70
C GLY A 335 -15.89 0.12 -28.40
N THR A 336 -15.37 1.16 -27.74
CA THR A 336 -13.96 1.20 -27.34
C THR A 336 -13.74 0.47 -26.01
N PRO A 337 -12.60 -0.20 -25.80
CA PRO A 337 -12.31 -0.86 -24.54
C PRO A 337 -12.08 0.15 -23.41
N ARG A 338 -12.45 -0.22 -22.19
CA ARG A 338 -12.15 0.47 -20.94
C ARG A 338 -11.30 -0.42 -20.06
N THR A 339 -10.19 0.13 -19.58
CA THR A 339 -9.32 -0.55 -18.62
C THR A 339 -9.83 -0.26 -17.22
N VAL A 340 -10.10 -1.31 -16.45
CA VAL A 340 -10.43 -1.21 -15.04
C VAL A 340 -9.30 -1.84 -14.24
N PHE A 341 -8.55 -1.00 -13.51
CA PHE A 341 -7.40 -1.44 -12.73
C PHE A 341 -7.83 -2.32 -11.55
N ALA A 342 -6.95 -3.25 -11.18
CA ALA A 342 -7.20 -4.18 -10.09
C ALA A 342 -7.51 -3.47 -8.76
N ASP A 343 -6.79 -2.40 -8.42
CA ASP A 343 -7.05 -1.63 -7.20
C ASP A 343 -8.49 -1.09 -7.16
N VAL A 344 -9.05 -0.65 -8.29
CA VAL A 344 -10.42 -0.11 -8.35
C VAL A 344 -11.45 -1.20 -8.01
N CYS A 345 -11.32 -2.39 -8.61
CA CYS A 345 -12.18 -3.53 -8.30
C CYS A 345 -12.03 -3.98 -6.85
N ALA A 346 -10.78 -4.11 -6.38
CA ALA A 346 -10.47 -4.54 -5.02
C ALA A 346 -11.09 -3.60 -3.98
N ARG A 347 -11.08 -2.30 -4.27
CA ARG A 347 -11.70 -1.27 -3.44
C ARG A 347 -13.20 -1.31 -3.44
N ALA A 348 -13.81 -1.40 -4.62
CA ALA A 348 -15.26 -1.48 -4.76
C ALA A 348 -15.79 -2.64 -3.92
N LEU A 349 -15.18 -3.82 -4.08
CA LEU A 349 -15.50 -4.99 -3.28
C LEU A 349 -15.28 -4.74 -1.79
N ALA A 350 -14.13 -4.16 -1.41
CA ALA A 350 -13.86 -3.90 0.00
C ALA A 350 -14.74 -2.78 0.61
N GLN A 351 -15.47 -1.98 -0.17
CA GLN A 351 -16.46 -1.00 0.32
C GLN A 351 -17.84 -1.64 0.52
N ALA A 352 -18.19 -2.62 -0.32
CA ALA A 352 -19.46 -3.33 -0.26
C ALA A 352 -19.44 -4.51 0.73
N LEU A 353 -18.26 -5.09 0.97
CA LEU A 353 -18.11 -6.29 1.77
C LEU A 353 -17.80 -6.01 3.25
N PRO A 354 -18.23 -6.92 4.16
CA PRO A 354 -17.79 -6.91 5.54
C PRO A 354 -16.27 -6.88 5.68
N LEU A 355 -15.80 -6.34 6.81
CA LEU A 355 -14.38 -6.21 7.12
C LEU A 355 -13.62 -7.54 7.16
N HIS A 356 -14.24 -8.71 7.06
CA HIS A 356 -13.59 -10.04 7.14
C HIS A 356 -13.84 -10.93 5.91
N ALA A 357 -14.53 -10.42 4.88
CA ALA A 357 -14.90 -11.23 3.73
C ALA A 357 -13.75 -11.44 2.72
N ASP A 358 -13.59 -12.66 2.21
CA ASP A 358 -12.73 -12.95 1.06
C ASP A 358 -13.51 -12.88 -0.26
N TYR A 359 -12.82 -12.67 -1.37
CA TYR A 359 -13.42 -12.61 -2.69
C TYR A 359 -12.48 -13.06 -3.82
N ARG A 360 -13.09 -13.41 -4.96
CA ARG A 360 -12.45 -13.59 -6.27
C ARG A 360 -13.29 -12.91 -7.35
N LEU A 361 -12.66 -12.08 -8.17
CA LEU A 361 -13.28 -11.53 -9.37
C LEU A 361 -12.51 -12.04 -10.59
N THR A 362 -13.19 -12.72 -11.50
CA THR A 362 -12.57 -13.29 -12.70
C THR A 362 -13.30 -12.82 -13.94
N GLN A 363 -12.60 -12.19 -14.89
CA GLN A 363 -13.10 -12.03 -16.25
C GLN A 363 -12.84 -13.33 -17.02
N THR A 364 -13.92 -14.07 -17.30
CA THR A 364 -13.87 -15.38 -17.97
C THR A 364 -14.00 -15.27 -19.49
N ALA A 365 -14.58 -14.18 -19.99
CA ALA A 365 -14.66 -13.82 -21.41
C ALA A 365 -14.75 -12.27 -21.54
N PRO A 366 -14.65 -11.69 -22.76
CA PRO A 366 -14.66 -10.22 -22.93
C PRO A 366 -15.81 -9.49 -22.22
N ILE A 367 -16.98 -10.12 -22.11
CA ILE A 367 -18.18 -9.58 -21.44
C ILE A 367 -18.68 -10.45 -20.28
N ALA A 368 -17.92 -11.45 -19.84
CA ALA A 368 -18.34 -12.38 -18.78
C ALA A 368 -17.46 -12.26 -17.53
N LEU A 369 -18.10 -11.99 -16.40
CA LEU A 369 -17.48 -11.82 -15.10
C LEU A 369 -18.01 -12.86 -14.10
N SER A 370 -17.11 -13.43 -13.31
CA SER A 370 -17.43 -14.31 -12.19
C SER A 370 -17.00 -13.65 -10.88
N LEU A 371 -17.94 -13.47 -9.95
CA LEU A 371 -17.67 -12.94 -8.61
C LEU A 371 -17.96 -14.02 -7.57
N ALA A 372 -16.91 -14.47 -6.89
CA ALA A 372 -17.01 -15.30 -5.71
C ALA A 372 -16.78 -14.46 -4.45
N VAL A 373 -17.62 -14.63 -3.42
CA VAL A 373 -17.50 -13.95 -2.13
C VAL A 373 -17.73 -14.96 -1.01
N ASP A 374 -16.87 -14.93 -0.01
CA ASP A 374 -17.06 -15.65 1.25
C ASP A 374 -17.13 -14.62 2.39
N THR A 375 -18.31 -14.50 3.01
CA THR A 375 -18.55 -13.56 4.11
C THR A 375 -18.29 -14.18 5.49
N GLY A 376 -17.89 -15.45 5.60
CA GLY A 376 -17.66 -16.12 6.88
C GLY A 376 -18.90 -16.35 7.74
N VAL A 377 -20.11 -16.19 7.17
CA VAL A 377 -21.40 -16.41 7.84
C VAL A 377 -22.27 -17.31 6.96
N ASP A 378 -22.66 -18.46 7.48
CA ASP A 378 -23.53 -19.41 6.78
C ASP A 378 -24.88 -18.77 6.45
N GLY A 379 -25.28 -18.80 5.17
CA GLY A 379 -26.60 -18.34 4.71
C GLY A 379 -26.73 -16.86 4.33
N ALA A 380 -25.68 -16.03 4.48
CA ALA A 380 -25.70 -14.62 4.07
C ALA A 380 -25.51 -14.38 2.54
N GLY A 381 -25.40 -15.45 1.75
CA GLY A 381 -24.76 -15.46 0.45
C GLY A 381 -25.42 -14.59 -0.64
N SER A 382 -26.72 -14.70 -0.90
CA SER A 382 -27.30 -14.13 -2.13
C SER A 382 -27.46 -12.60 -2.11
N GLY A 383 -27.94 -12.03 -1.00
CA GLY A 383 -28.16 -10.59 -0.86
C GLY A 383 -26.85 -9.79 -0.85
N ALA A 384 -25.84 -10.28 -0.13
CA ALA A 384 -24.52 -9.66 -0.08
C ALA A 384 -23.80 -9.73 -1.44
N LEU A 385 -23.88 -10.88 -2.13
CA LEU A 385 -23.33 -11.04 -3.48
C LEU A 385 -23.98 -10.09 -4.50
N ALA A 386 -25.30 -9.98 -4.47
CA ALA A 386 -26.04 -9.09 -5.36
C ALA A 386 -25.70 -7.61 -5.10
N ALA A 387 -25.62 -7.18 -3.84
CA ALA A 387 -25.20 -5.84 -3.48
C ALA A 387 -23.76 -5.53 -3.91
N CYS A 388 -22.84 -6.50 -3.74
CA CYS A 388 -21.45 -6.35 -4.18
C CYS A 388 -21.34 -6.25 -5.70
N ARG A 389 -22.08 -7.07 -6.44
CA ARG A 389 -22.19 -6.97 -7.90
C ARG A 389 -22.71 -5.59 -8.30
N GLN A 390 -23.79 -5.12 -7.67
CA GLN A 390 -24.37 -3.82 -8.01
C GLN A 390 -23.38 -2.68 -7.77
N HIS A 391 -22.65 -2.71 -6.65
CA HIS A 391 -21.63 -1.70 -6.36
C HIS A 391 -20.48 -1.73 -7.39
N LEU A 392 -20.06 -2.90 -7.85
CA LEU A 392 -19.10 -3.04 -8.95
C LEU A 392 -19.65 -2.47 -10.26
N VAL A 393 -20.91 -2.76 -10.59
CA VAL A 393 -21.61 -2.21 -11.76
C VAL A 393 -21.63 -0.69 -11.70
N ASP A 394 -21.98 -0.08 -10.57
CA ASP A 394 -22.02 1.37 -10.40
C ASP A 394 -20.62 2.00 -10.59
N VAL A 395 -19.57 1.33 -10.08
CA VAL A 395 -18.18 1.75 -10.29
C VAL A 395 -17.78 1.64 -11.76
N PHE A 396 -18.11 0.55 -12.43
CA PHE A 396 -17.80 0.34 -13.85
C PHE A 396 -18.52 1.32 -14.75
N ALA A 397 -19.79 1.63 -14.47
CA ALA A 397 -20.56 2.62 -15.18
C ALA A 397 -19.91 4.02 -15.09
N ARG A 398 -19.40 4.41 -13.91
CA ARG A 398 -18.64 5.66 -13.75
C ARG A 398 -17.34 5.71 -14.56
N LEU A 399 -16.73 4.55 -14.81
CA LEU A 399 -15.55 4.42 -15.69
C LEU A 399 -15.92 4.35 -17.18
N GLY A 400 -17.21 4.49 -17.53
CA GLY A 400 -17.70 4.46 -18.91
C GLY A 400 -17.83 3.06 -19.51
N VAL A 401 -17.89 2.01 -18.68
CA VAL A 401 -18.15 0.63 -19.13
C VAL A 401 -19.64 0.47 -19.48
N ALA A 402 -19.94 -0.24 -20.57
CA ALA A 402 -21.28 -0.69 -20.94
C ALA A 402 -21.72 -1.86 -20.04
N THR A 403 -22.20 -1.54 -18.84
CA THR A 403 -22.49 -2.54 -17.81
C THR A 403 -23.69 -3.43 -18.13
N ASP A 404 -24.59 -2.97 -18.98
CA ASP A 404 -25.73 -3.70 -19.53
C ASP A 404 -25.30 -4.87 -20.44
N ALA A 405 -24.15 -4.76 -21.09
CA ALA A 405 -23.57 -5.83 -21.89
C ALA A 405 -22.88 -6.93 -21.05
N LEU A 406 -22.67 -6.71 -19.76
CA LEU A 406 -21.92 -7.63 -18.90
C LEU A 406 -22.80 -8.76 -18.36
N THR A 407 -22.30 -9.99 -18.51
CA THR A 407 -22.88 -11.20 -17.91
C THR A 407 -22.14 -11.56 -16.63
N TRP A 408 -22.88 -11.98 -15.60
CA TRP A 408 -22.34 -12.24 -14.27
C TRP A 408 -22.64 -13.67 -13.81
N THR A 409 -21.63 -14.35 -13.29
CA THR A 409 -21.78 -15.57 -12.49
C THR A 409 -21.43 -15.24 -11.04
N LEU A 410 -22.32 -15.56 -10.09
CA LEU A 410 -22.11 -15.28 -8.67
C LEU A 410 -21.92 -16.59 -7.90
N SER A 411 -20.90 -16.66 -7.05
CA SER A 411 -20.60 -17.83 -6.22
C SER A 411 -20.43 -17.43 -4.74
N PRO A 412 -21.05 -18.17 -3.79
CA PRO A 412 -20.86 -17.93 -2.35
C PRO A 412 -19.58 -18.58 -1.79
N ALA A 413 -18.76 -19.21 -2.63
CA ALA A 413 -17.56 -19.91 -2.19
C ALA A 413 -16.32 -19.40 -2.94
N VAL A 414 -15.33 -18.92 -2.19
CA VAL A 414 -14.02 -18.54 -2.72
C VAL A 414 -13.11 -19.78 -2.75
N PRO A 415 -12.37 -20.03 -3.85
CA PRO A 415 -11.42 -21.14 -3.89
C PRO A 415 -10.39 -21.07 -2.75
N ALA A 416 -10.02 -22.23 -2.20
CA ALA A 416 -9.05 -22.32 -1.11
C ALA A 416 -7.73 -21.62 -1.48
N ARG A 417 -7.14 -20.92 -0.50
CA ARG A 417 -5.89 -20.17 -0.68
C ARG A 417 -4.70 -21.11 -0.73
N ASP A 418 -4.00 -21.14 -1.86
CA ASP A 418 -2.65 -21.70 -1.96
C ASP A 418 -1.63 -20.61 -1.57
N PHE A 419 -0.90 -20.85 -0.48
CA PHE A 419 0.14 -19.93 0.02
C PHE A 419 1.48 -20.04 -0.71
N THR A 420 1.62 -21.05 -1.58
CA THR A 420 2.82 -21.24 -2.41
C THR A 420 2.75 -20.46 -3.72
N GLN A 421 1.56 -19.96 -4.08
CA GLN A 421 1.32 -19.21 -5.31
C GLN A 421 1.12 -17.71 -5.04
N LYS A 422 1.47 -16.90 -6.06
CA LYS A 422 1.16 -15.46 -6.06
C LYS A 422 -0.34 -15.26 -5.85
N ARG A 423 -0.71 -14.37 -4.94
CA ARG A 423 -2.13 -14.10 -4.66
C ARG A 423 -2.74 -13.29 -5.81
N ARG A 424 -3.77 -13.84 -6.47
CA ARG A 424 -4.52 -13.20 -7.58
C ARG A 424 -6.03 -13.17 -7.37
N ARG A 425 -6.53 -12.22 -6.58
CA ARG A 425 -7.97 -11.98 -6.35
C ARG A 425 -8.72 -11.45 -7.55
N ILE A 426 -8.05 -10.75 -8.45
CA ILE A 426 -8.65 -10.33 -9.72
C ILE A 426 -7.88 -11.02 -10.83
N VAL A 427 -8.60 -11.71 -11.70
CA VAL A 427 -8.00 -12.52 -12.75
C VAL A 427 -8.68 -12.18 -14.06
N ARG A 428 -7.91 -12.02 -15.13
CA ARG A 428 -8.44 -12.01 -16.49
C ARG A 428 -7.96 -13.27 -17.17
N ALA A 429 -8.89 -14.19 -17.44
CA ALA A 429 -8.56 -15.41 -18.17
C ALA A 429 -7.93 -15.03 -19.52
N LYS A 430 -6.77 -15.61 -19.82
CA LYS A 430 -6.18 -15.46 -21.16
C LYS A 430 -7.12 -16.16 -22.13
N GLU A 431 -7.50 -15.48 -23.20
CA GLU A 431 -8.19 -16.12 -24.31
C GLU A 431 -7.38 -17.35 -24.73
N ALA A 432 -8.05 -18.51 -24.86
CA ALA A 432 -7.44 -19.66 -25.49
C ALA A 432 -7.07 -19.22 -26.91
N ARG A 433 -5.76 -19.07 -27.15
CA ARG A 433 -5.23 -18.75 -28.47
C ARG A 433 -5.47 -19.88 -29.44
#